data_AF-A0AAU9M9Y8-F1
#
_entry.id   AF-A0AAU9M9Y8-F1
#
_cell.length_a   1.000
_cell.length_b   1.000
_cell.length_c   1.000
_cell.angle_alpha   90.00
_cell.angle_beta   90.00
_cell.angle_gamma   90.00
#
_symmetry.space_group_name_H-M   'P 1'
#
loop_
_entity.id
_entity.type
_entity.pdbx_description
1 polymer ?
#
loop_
_entity_poly.entity_id
_entity_poly.type
_entity_poly.pdbx_seq_one_letter_code
_entity_poly.pdbx_strand_id
1 'polypeptide(L)'
;MSSSSESYNTVAIYQNEVNHPCLCRDQPMLKLRGAWKPNNPTRRFYNCARSMISNDSCNFFQWLDPTLPRHYKDTLWNMKLRINNLLVRNGQVVELQKKVEKQNLLRKAGKELVEARIQELLIEIEMLKNVVLIVLVYLLFVVMYFKL
;
A
#
# COMPACT_ATOMS: atom_id res chain seq x y z
N MET A 1 9.20 6.75 -1.20
CA MET A 1 9.40 6.51 0.25
C MET A 1 9.48 5.00 0.45
N SER A 2 10.71 4.48 0.52
CA SER A 2 10.98 3.04 0.61
C SER A 2 10.69 2.56 2.03
N SER A 3 9.75 1.63 2.19
CA SER A 3 9.53 0.94 3.46
C SER A 3 10.43 -0.30 3.47
N SER A 4 11.66 -0.15 3.99
CA SER A 4 12.51 -1.29 4.31
C SER A 4 11.87 -2.04 5.48
N SER A 5 11.32 -3.22 5.20
CA SER A 5 11.03 -4.22 6.21
C SER A 5 12.35 -4.80 6.69
N GLU A 6 13.02 -4.07 7.57
CA GLU A 6 14.22 -4.55 8.26
C GLU A 6 13.83 -5.69 9.20
N SER A 7 14.09 -6.92 8.74
CA SER A 7 14.15 -8.05 9.66
C SER A 7 15.38 -7.81 10.54
N TYR A 8 15.18 -7.50 11.82
CA TYR A 8 16.26 -7.39 12.80
C TYR A 8 16.89 -8.77 13.02
N ASN A 9 17.72 -9.22 12.07
CA ASN A 9 18.72 -10.27 12.30
C ASN A 9 19.96 -9.60 12.89
N THR A 10 19.83 -9.03 14.09
CA THR A 10 21.00 -8.64 14.87
C THR A 10 21.65 -9.92 15.35
N VAL A 11 22.63 -10.41 14.59
CA VAL A 11 23.45 -11.57 14.97
C VAL A 11 24.40 -11.11 16.08
N ALA A 12 23.87 -10.93 17.29
CA ALA A 12 24.67 -10.79 18.48
C ALA A 12 25.16 -12.19 18.86
N ILE A 13 26.41 -12.51 18.48
CA ILE A 13 27.07 -13.75 18.86
C ILE A 13 27.50 -13.60 20.33
N TYR A 14 26.68 -14.09 21.25
CA TYR A 14 27.04 -14.16 22.66
C TYR A 14 27.83 -15.44 22.92
N GLN A 15 29.11 -15.30 23.29
CA GLN A 15 29.85 -16.37 23.95
C GLN A 15 29.39 -16.41 25.41
N ASN A 16 28.31 -17.13 25.70
CA ASN A 16 27.80 -17.26 27.06
C ASN A 16 28.48 -18.46 27.74
N GLU A 17 29.03 -18.26 28.94
CA GLU A 17 29.66 -19.28 29.80
C GLU A 17 28.63 -20.27 30.39
N VAL A 18 27.71 -20.77 29.57
CA VAL A 18 26.77 -21.83 29.94
C VAL A 18 27.35 -23.15 29.45
N ASN A 19 27.78 -24.00 30.38
CA ASN A 19 28.28 -25.34 30.10
C ASN A 19 27.30 -26.14 29.20
N HIS A 20 27.75 -26.45 27.98
CA HIS A 20 27.32 -27.50 27.03
C HIS A 20 26.05 -27.34 26.13
N PRO A 21 26.00 -27.99 24.94
CA PRO A 21 27.06 -28.30 23.98
C PRO A 21 26.56 -28.18 22.51
N CYS A 22 26.80 -27.06 21.83
CA CYS A 22 26.79 -27.12 20.38
C CYS A 22 28.07 -27.89 19.96
N LEU A 23 27.97 -29.21 19.73
CA LEU A 23 29.10 -30.10 19.38
C LEU A 23 29.65 -29.89 17.96
N CYS A 24 29.35 -28.74 17.37
CA CYS A 24 29.98 -28.30 16.14
C CYS A 24 31.48 -28.17 16.38
N ARG A 25 32.28 -29.03 15.74
CA ARG A 25 33.75 -29.07 15.89
C ARG A 25 34.41 -27.71 15.62
N ASP A 26 33.82 -26.93 14.73
CA ASP A 26 34.20 -25.55 14.46
C ASP A 26 33.28 -24.65 15.30
N GLN A 27 33.87 -23.97 16.30
CA GLN A 27 33.30 -22.95 17.18
C GLN A 27 31.77 -22.96 17.40
N PRO A 28 31.28 -23.13 18.64
CA PRO A 28 29.84 -23.11 18.94
C PRO A 28 29.26 -21.70 18.74
N MET A 29 28.91 -21.35 17.50
CA MET A 29 28.22 -20.10 17.21
C MET A 29 26.72 -20.29 17.45
N LEU A 30 26.24 -19.72 18.55
CA LEU A 30 24.83 -19.64 18.88
C LEU A 30 24.24 -18.35 18.29
N LYS A 31 23.02 -18.45 17.74
CA LYS A 31 22.22 -17.30 17.31
C LYS A 31 21.06 -17.09 18.27
N LEU A 32 20.91 -15.87 18.76
CA LEU A 32 19.71 -15.44 19.48
C LEU A 32 18.58 -15.16 18.49
N ARG A 33 17.40 -15.73 18.73
CA ARG A 33 16.21 -15.54 17.89
C ARG A 33 14.98 -15.32 18.75
N GLY A 34 14.02 -14.55 18.22
CA GLY A 34 12.70 -14.39 18.80
C GLY A 34 11.67 -15.27 18.10
N ALA A 35 10.94 -16.08 18.86
CA ALA A 35 9.80 -16.82 18.36
C ALA A 35 8.59 -15.90 18.19
N TRP A 36 7.91 -16.05 17.06
CA TRP A 36 6.69 -15.31 16.73
C TRP A 36 5.63 -16.26 16.21
N LYS A 37 5.33 -17.29 17.02
CA LYS A 37 4.35 -18.35 16.75
C LYS A 37 3.23 -18.29 17.80
N PRO A 38 2.01 -18.80 17.50
CA PRO A 38 0.88 -18.74 18.45
C PRO A 38 1.21 -19.27 19.85
N ASN A 39 1.95 -20.38 19.91
CA ASN A 39 2.27 -21.05 21.17
C ASN A 39 3.48 -20.45 21.90
N ASN A 40 4.29 -19.64 21.21
CA ASN A 40 5.53 -19.03 21.73
C ASN A 40 5.69 -17.62 21.15
N PRO A 41 4.78 -16.68 21.42
CA PRO A 41 4.98 -15.29 21.03
C PRO A 41 6.10 -14.69 21.89
N THR A 42 6.94 -13.85 21.27
CA THR A 42 8.00 -13.05 21.89
C THR A 42 9.09 -13.80 22.67
N ARG A 43 9.02 -15.13 22.81
CA ARG A 43 10.03 -15.92 23.55
C ARG A 43 11.33 -16.01 22.78
N ARG A 44 12.44 -15.73 23.45
CA ARG A 44 13.77 -15.83 22.87
C ARG A 44 14.35 -17.22 23.06
N PHE A 45 15.10 -17.67 22.07
CA PHE A 45 15.85 -18.92 22.10
C PHE A 45 17.22 -18.77 21.45
N TYR A 46 18.16 -19.60 21.89
CA TYR A 46 19.40 -19.86 21.18
C TYR A 46 19.21 -21.05 20.26
N ASN A 47 19.72 -20.97 19.04
CA ASN A 47 19.93 -22.12 18.20
C ASN A 47 21.32 -22.12 17.57
N CYS A 48 21.80 -23.28 17.12
CA CYS A 48 23.04 -23.35 16.36
C CYS A 48 22.95 -22.46 15.11
N ALA A 49 23.97 -21.67 14.83
CA ALA A 49 24.06 -20.84 13.63
C ALA A 49 23.93 -21.65 12.33
N ARG A 50 24.37 -22.92 12.35
CA ARG A 50 24.32 -23.85 11.20
C ARG A 50 22.98 -24.55 11.01
N SER A 51 22.07 -24.52 12.00
CA SER A 51 20.78 -25.25 12.02
C SER A 51 19.81 -24.99 10.85
N MET A 52 20.09 -23.99 10.00
CA MET A 52 19.26 -23.63 8.85
C MET A 52 20.00 -23.70 7.51
N ILE A 53 21.23 -24.24 7.49
CA ILE A 53 22.13 -24.19 6.32
C ILE A 53 22.30 -25.56 5.65
N SER A 54 22.21 -26.67 6.39
CA SER A 54 22.38 -28.03 5.83
C SER A 54 21.52 -29.08 6.53
N ASN A 55 21.27 -30.20 5.85
CA ASN A 55 20.51 -31.34 6.38
C ASN A 55 21.23 -32.05 7.55
N ASP A 56 22.56 -31.94 7.64
CA ASP A 56 23.39 -32.42 8.76
C ASP A 56 23.68 -31.34 9.81
N SER A 57 22.83 -30.33 9.88
CA SER A 57 23.05 -29.21 10.78
C SER A 57 22.72 -29.55 12.24
N CYS A 58 23.54 -29.03 13.15
CA CYS A 58 23.34 -29.21 14.58
C CYS A 58 21.97 -28.65 15.02
N ASN A 59 21.16 -29.51 15.63
CA ASN A 59 19.81 -29.19 16.11
C ASN A 59 19.79 -28.57 17.52
N PHE A 60 20.90 -27.98 17.97
CA PHE A 60 20.93 -27.32 19.27
C PHE A 60 19.86 -26.22 19.34
N PHE A 61 19.05 -26.28 20.40
CA PHE A 61 17.97 -25.35 20.68
C PHE A 61 17.81 -25.20 22.19
N GLN A 62 17.72 -23.96 22.67
CA GLN A 62 17.49 -23.67 24.08
C GLN A 62 16.63 -22.41 24.25
N TRP A 63 15.54 -22.50 25.00
CA TRP A 63 14.76 -21.32 25.39
C TRP A 63 15.53 -20.49 26.42
N LEU A 64 15.58 -19.17 26.23
CA LEU A 64 16.11 -18.23 27.25
C LEU A 64 15.00 -17.78 28.21
N ASP A 65 13.83 -17.48 27.66
CA ASP A 65 12.73 -16.92 28.43
C ASP A 65 11.78 -18.04 28.90
N PRO A 66 11.19 -17.94 30.11
CA PRO A 66 10.16 -18.87 30.55
C PRO A 66 8.92 -18.82 29.63
N THR A 67 8.09 -19.85 29.70
CA THR A 67 6.83 -19.85 28.95
C THR A 67 5.87 -18.85 29.57
N LEU A 68 5.23 -18.03 28.73
CA LEU A 68 4.19 -17.12 29.19
C LEU A 68 2.90 -17.90 29.51
N PRO A 69 2.11 -17.45 30.50
CA PRO A 69 0.77 -17.98 30.74
C PRO A 69 -0.10 -17.88 29.48
N ARG A 70 -1.06 -18.81 29.34
CA ARG A 70 -1.87 -18.95 28.12
C ARG A 70 -2.56 -17.64 27.69
N HIS A 71 -3.20 -16.95 28.63
CA HIS A 71 -3.94 -15.71 28.34
C HIS A 71 -3.03 -14.60 27.76
N TYR A 72 -1.78 -14.48 28.22
CA TYR A 72 -0.82 -13.52 27.66
C TYR A 72 -0.43 -13.90 26.23
N LYS A 73 -0.21 -15.19 25.96
CA LYS A 73 0.13 -15.68 24.62
C LYS A 73 -0.99 -15.39 23.63
N ASP A 74 -2.22 -15.72 24.01
CA ASP A 74 -3.41 -15.50 23.19
C ASP A 74 -3.61 -14.00 22.92
N THR A 75 -3.44 -13.15 23.94
CA THR A 75 -3.54 -11.70 23.82
C THR A 75 -2.50 -11.14 22.84
N LEU A 76 -1.22 -11.47 23.01
CA LEU A 76 -0.15 -11.01 22.13
C LEU A 76 -0.33 -11.48 20.69
N TRP A 77 -0.75 -12.73 20.51
CA TRP A 77 -1.01 -13.29 19.19
C TRP A 77 -2.19 -12.60 18.50
N ASN A 78 -3.29 -12.39 19.22
CA ASN A 78 -4.47 -11.69 18.69
C ASN A 78 -4.15 -10.23 18.33
N MET A 79 -3.35 -9.54 19.14
CA MET A 79 -2.86 -8.20 18.82
C MET A 79 -2.04 -8.20 17.54
N LYS A 80 -1.11 -9.14 17.39
CA LYS A 80 -0.31 -9.28 16.16
C LYS A 80 -1.19 -9.51 14.92
N LEU A 81 -2.17 -10.42 15.01
CA LEU A 81 -3.12 -10.67 13.92
C LEU A 81 -3.91 -9.40 13.58
N ARG A 82 -4.38 -8.66 14.59
CA ARG A 82 -5.11 -7.41 14.39
C ARG A 82 -4.25 -6.37 13.68
N ILE A 83 -2.99 -6.20 14.08
CA ILE A 83 -2.04 -5.28 13.42
C ILE A 83 -1.85 -5.67 11.95
N ASN A 84 -1.59 -6.95 11.67
CA ASN A 84 -1.41 -7.43 10.30
C ASN A 84 -2.66 -7.16 9.44
N ASN A 85 -3.84 -7.45 9.97
CA ASN A 85 -5.10 -7.18 9.29
C ASN A 85 -5.33 -5.67 9.06
N LEU A 86 -4.92 -4.82 10.00
CA LEU A 86 -4.99 -3.37 9.84
C LEU A 86 -4.01 -2.87 8.78
N LEU A 87 -2.79 -3.41 8.73
CA LEU A 87 -1.81 -3.05 7.69
C LEU A 87 -2.30 -3.40 6.28
N VAL A 88 -2.89 -4.59 6.10
CA VAL A 88 -3.48 -5.00 4.83
C VAL A 88 -4.62 -4.07 4.43
N ARG A 89 -5.58 -3.82 5.34
CA ARG A 89 -6.70 -2.91 5.07
C ARG A 89 -6.23 -1.49 4.76
N ASN A 90 -5.24 -0.99 5.49
CA ASN A 90 -4.69 0.35 5.23
C ASN A 90 -4.06 0.42 3.83
N GLY A 91 -3.35 -0.62 3.40
CA GLY A 91 -2.84 -0.73 2.03
C GLY A 91 -3.95 -0.64 0.98
N GLN A 92 -5.06 -1.35 1.19
CA GLN A 92 -6.23 -1.31 0.30
C GLN A 92 -6.89 0.08 0.26
N VAL A 93 -7.03 0.75 1.41
CA VAL A 93 -7.60 2.10 1.49
C VAL A 93 -6.75 3.10 0.71
N VAL A 94 -5.41 3.04 0.85
CA VAL A 94 -4.50 3.92 0.11
C VAL A 94 -4.61 3.69 -1.40
N GLU A 95 -4.75 2.45 -1.86
CA GLU A 95 -4.94 2.14 -3.29
C GLU A 95 -6.28 2.68 -3.80
N LEU A 96 -7.36 2.50 -3.03
CA LEU A 96 -8.68 3.02 -3.38
C LEU A 96 -8.69 4.55 -3.44
N GLN A 97 -8.03 5.22 -2.51
CA GLN A 97 -7.90 6.68 -2.51
C GLN A 97 -7.26 7.19 -3.81
N LYS A 98 -6.18 6.54 -4.28
CA LYS A 98 -5.55 6.88 -5.57
C LYS A 98 -6.51 6.69 -6.75
N LYS A 99 -7.31 5.62 -6.76
CA LYS A 99 -8.30 5.37 -7.81
C LYS A 99 -9.39 6.44 -7.81
N VAL A 100 -9.90 6.80 -6.63
CA VAL A 100 -10.91 7.86 -6.46
C VAL A 100 -10.37 9.22 -6.91
N GLU A 101 -9.14 9.56 -6.54
CA GLU A 101 -8.49 10.81 -6.96
C GLU A 101 -8.35 10.88 -8.49
N LYS A 102 -7.86 9.80 -9.12
CA LYS A 102 -7.79 9.72 -10.59
C LYS A 102 -9.16 9.87 -11.25
N GLN A 103 -10.19 9.21 -10.72
CA GLN A 103 -11.56 9.37 -11.24
C GLN A 103 -12.09 10.79 -11.06
N ASN A 104 -11.78 11.46 -9.95
CA ASN A 104 -12.17 12.84 -9.73
C ASN A 104 -11.50 13.79 -10.74
N LEU A 105 -10.21 13.59 -11.03
CA LEU A 105 -9.49 14.36 -12.04
C LEU A 105 -10.08 14.16 -13.43
N LEU A 106 -10.34 12.91 -13.83
CA LEU A 106 -10.97 12.59 -15.12
C LEU A 106 -12.38 13.19 -15.23
N ARG A 107 -13.17 13.10 -14.16
CA ARG A 107 -14.50 13.71 -14.10
C ARG A 107 -14.44 15.24 -14.22
N LYS A 108 -13.45 15.88 -13.59
CA LYS A 108 -13.24 17.33 -13.69
C LYS A 108 -12.87 17.73 -15.11
N ALA A 109 -11.87 17.08 -15.71
CA ALA A 109 -11.48 17.32 -17.10
C ALA A 109 -12.64 17.08 -18.09
N GLY A 110 -13.45 16.05 -17.86
CA GLY A 110 -14.65 15.77 -18.66
C GLY A 110 -15.70 16.89 -18.57
N LYS A 111 -15.91 17.47 -17.38
CA LYS A 111 -16.80 18.62 -17.22
C LYS A 111 -16.29 19.85 -17.95
N GLU A 112 -15.00 20.18 -17.79
CA GLU A 112 -14.36 21.31 -18.47
C GLU A 112 -14.46 21.18 -20.00
N LEU A 113 -14.30 19.97 -20.54
CA LEU A 113 -14.46 19.70 -21.97
C LEU A 113 -15.91 19.93 -22.45
N VAL A 114 -16.89 19.46 -21.68
CA VAL A 114 -18.31 19.65 -22.01
C VAL A 114 -18.68 21.13 -21.95
N GLU A 115 -18.22 21.84 -20.92
CA GLU A 115 -18.43 23.29 -20.77
C GLU A 115 -17.82 24.07 -21.94
N ALA A 116 -16.59 23.72 -22.38
CA ALA A 116 -15.96 24.34 -23.54
C ALA A 116 -16.78 24.11 -24.83
N ARG A 117 -17.25 22.89 -25.08
CA ARG A 117 -18.10 22.58 -26.25
C ARG A 117 -19.42 23.33 -26.23
N ILE A 118 -20.04 23.48 -25.05
CA ILE A 118 -21.27 24.27 -24.91
C ILE A 118 -20.99 25.73 -25.28
N GLN A 119 -19.87 26.30 -24.82
CA GLN A 119 -19.49 27.68 -25.17
C GLN A 119 -19.25 27.84 -26.68
N GLU A 120 -18.57 26.91 -27.32
CA GLU A 120 -18.37 26.91 -28.78
C GLU A 120 -19.71 26.91 -29.54
N LEU A 121 -20.62 26.01 -29.16
CA LEU A 121 -21.95 25.92 -29.78
C LEU A 121 -22.80 27.18 -29.54
N LEU A 122 -22.69 27.81 -28.38
CA LEU A 122 -23.40 29.06 -28.11
C LEU A 122 -22.92 30.20 -29.01
N ILE A 123 -21.60 30.28 -29.25
CA ILE A 123 -21.01 31.26 -30.17
C ILE A 123 -21.49 31.00 -31.60
N GLU A 124 -21.50 29.74 -32.05
CA GLU A 124 -22.00 29.36 -33.38
C GLU A 124 -23.48 29.74 -33.56
N ILE A 125 -24.32 29.46 -32.57
CA ILE A 125 -25.74 29.83 -32.59
C ILE A 125 -25.90 31.35 -32.70
N GLU A 126 -25.12 32.12 -31.95
CA GLU A 126 -25.20 33.58 -31.97
C GLU A 126 -24.76 34.16 -33.33
N MET A 127 -23.69 33.60 -33.91
CA MET A 127 -23.23 33.94 -35.26
C MET A 127 -24.32 33.65 -36.30
N LEU A 128 -24.94 32.47 -36.23
CA LEU A 128 -26.03 32.07 -37.14
C LEU A 128 -27.24 32.99 -37.01
N LYS A 129 -27.64 33.36 -35.77
CA LYS A 129 -28.72 34.33 -35.54
C LYS A 129 -28.44 35.67 -36.22
N ASN A 130 -27.22 36.19 -36.08
CA ASN A 130 -26.82 37.45 -36.70
C ASN A 130 -26.85 37.37 -38.23
N VAL A 131 -26.38 36.27 -38.83
CA VAL A 131 -26.45 36.04 -40.28
C VAL A 131 -27.90 35.99 -40.76
N VAL A 132 -28.77 35.25 -40.07
CA VAL A 132 -30.20 35.17 -40.42
C VAL A 132 -30.85 36.56 -40.35
N LEU A 133 -30.55 37.34 -39.32
CA LEU A 133 -31.06 38.71 -39.18
C LEU A 133 -30.64 39.59 -40.35
N ILE A 134 -29.37 39.55 -40.76
CA ILE A 134 -28.85 40.32 -41.90
C ILE A 134 -29.57 39.92 -43.20
N VAL A 135 -29.74 38.62 -43.44
CA VAL A 135 -30.44 38.11 -44.63
C VAL A 135 -31.90 38.58 -44.65
N LEU A 136 -32.59 38.53 -43.51
CA LEU A 136 -33.97 39.03 -43.40
C LEU A 136 -34.07 40.53 -43.70
N VAL A 137 -33.16 41.35 -43.15
CA VAL A 137 -33.12 42.79 -43.42
C VAL A 137 -32.86 43.06 -44.91
N TYR A 138 -31.92 42.34 -45.52
CA TYR A 138 -31.63 42.46 -46.95
C TYR A 138 -32.84 42.09 -47.82
N LEU A 139 -33.53 40.99 -47.51
CA LEU A 139 -34.75 40.59 -48.23
C LEU A 139 -35.86 41.64 -48.10
N LEU A 140 -36.07 42.21 -46.91
CA LEU A 140 -37.03 43.29 -46.70
C LEU A 140 -36.68 44.54 -47.53
N PHE A 141 -35.40 44.91 -47.56
CA PHE A 141 -34.91 46.00 -48.41
C PHE A 141 -35.21 45.71 -49.89
N VAL A 142 -34.85 44.53 -50.41
CA VAL A 142 -35.14 44.16 -51.80
C VAL A 142 -36.63 44.24 -52.10
N VAL A 143 -37.49 43.73 -51.22
CA VAL A 143 -38.96 43.79 -51.40
C VAL A 143 -39.48 45.22 -51.40
N MET A 144 -38.94 46.12 -50.56
CA MET A 144 -39.36 47.52 -50.51
C MET A 144 -38.96 48.31 -51.76
N TYR A 145 -37.76 48.07 -52.29
CA TYR A 145 -37.20 48.91 -53.36
C TYR A 145 -37.42 48.34 -54.77
N PHE A 146 -37.66 47.03 -54.91
CA PHE A 146 -37.81 46.37 -56.22
C PHE A 146 -39.21 45.82 -56.50
N LYS A 147 -40.19 46.00 -55.60
CA LYS A 147 -41.61 45.96 -55.99
C LYS A 147 -42.03 47.34 -56.54
N LEU A 148 -41.78 47.54 -57.84
CA LEU A 148 -42.51 48.42 -58.75
C LEU A 148 -43.08 47.56 -59.89
#